data_AF-A0A8S3I5D4-F1
#
_entry.id   AF-A0A8S3I5D4-F1
#
_cell.length_a   1.000
_cell.length_b   1.000
_cell.length_c   1.000
_cell.angle_alpha   90.00
_cell.angle_beta   90.00
_cell.angle_gamma   90.00
#
_symmetry.space_group_name_H-M   'P 1'
#
loop_
_entity.id
_entity.type
_entity.pdbx_description
1 polymer ?
#
loop_
_entity_poly.entity_id
_entity_poly.type
_entity_poly.pdbx_seq_one_letter_code
_entity_poly.pdbx_strand_id
1 'polypeptide(L)'
;MHVLCVYLVLICKIGQQLRKDQAHVLKPDFKSRFLTRGDAIKRLTRYHVFTKPAPPTYEPTSAECRQFDESFEIEAKRLLAASERLNVSISRFAVANDQLNNDTCDKYLFEKMRLDDLREQLEVEKADYDTRKRRALDVENRPISVPILDEGSS
;
A
#
# COMPACT_ATOMS: atom_id res chain seq x y z
N MET A 1 30.62 10.78 61.02
CA MET A 1 31.21 10.93 59.68
C MET A 1 31.01 9.70 58.78
N HIS A 2 31.14 8.46 59.27
CA HIS A 2 30.96 7.26 58.41
C HIS A 2 29.53 7.01 57.89
N VAL A 3 28.49 7.31 58.68
CA VAL A 3 27.09 7.08 58.28
C VAL A 3 26.70 7.94 57.06
N LEU A 4 27.03 9.24 57.08
CA LEU A 4 26.80 10.15 55.95
C LEU A 4 27.49 9.69 54.67
N CYS A 5 28.71 9.13 54.78
CA CYS A 5 29.45 8.61 53.63
C CYS A 5 28.76 7.37 53.01
N VAL A 6 28.21 6.47 53.84
CA VAL A 6 27.48 5.29 53.36
C VAL A 6 26.18 5.69 52.66
N TYR A 7 25.44 6.65 53.23
CA TYR A 7 24.23 7.19 52.60
C TYR A 7 24.51 7.89 51.28
N LEU A 8 25.58 8.68 51.20
CA LEU A 8 25.97 9.37 49.96
C LEU A 8 26.33 8.36 48.86
N VAL A 9 27.08 7.31 49.19
CA VAL A 9 27.43 6.23 48.25
C VAL A 9 26.18 5.48 47.77
N LEU A 10 25.23 5.22 48.67
CA LEU A 10 23.97 4.57 48.34
C LEU A 10 23.12 5.42 47.38
N ILE A 11 22.97 6.72 47.67
CA ILE A 11 22.25 7.68 46.83
C ILE A 11 22.90 7.79 45.45
N CYS A 12 24.23 7.84 45.37
CA CYS A 12 24.95 7.85 44.10
C CYS A 12 24.70 6.57 43.28
N LYS A 13 24.70 5.39 43.93
CA LYS A 13 24.42 4.11 43.25
C LYS A 13 22.98 4.03 42.76
N ILE A 14 22.01 4.46 43.57
CA ILE A 14 20.59 4.50 43.19
C ILE A 14 20.41 5.46 42.01
N GLY A 15 21.00 6.65 42.05
CA GLY A 15 20.92 7.62 40.95
C GLY A 15 21.58 7.14 39.66
N GLN A 16 22.70 6.41 39.75
CA GLN A 16 23.33 5.77 38.59
C GLN A 16 22.46 4.68 37.99
N GLN A 17 21.82 3.85 38.83
CA GLN A 17 20.93 2.79 38.38
C GLN A 17 19.69 3.37 37.71
N LEU A 18 19.09 4.41 38.30
CA LEU A 18 17.94 5.11 37.73
C LEU A 18 18.22 5.68 36.33
N ARG A 19 19.39 6.31 36.12
CA ARG A 19 19.77 6.82 34.79
C ARG A 19 19.94 5.71 33.74
N LYS A 20 20.48 4.55 34.14
CA LYS A 20 20.59 3.39 33.24
C LYS A 20 19.21 2.84 32.87
N ASP A 21 18.33 2.75 33.85
CA ASP A 21 16.97 2.27 33.62
C ASP A 21 16.19 3.23 32.71
N GLN A 22 16.32 4.56 32.89
CA GLN A 22 15.75 5.58 31.99
C GLN A 22 16.30 5.50 30.56
N ALA A 23 17.61 5.30 30.38
CA ALA A 23 18.21 5.17 29.06
C ALA A 23 17.74 3.92 28.30
N HIS A 24 17.44 2.83 29.01
CA HIS A 24 16.89 1.61 28.43
C HIS A 24 15.43 1.76 28.00
N VAL A 25 14.64 2.61 28.68
CA VAL A 25 13.25 2.93 28.25
C VAL A 25 13.24 3.57 26.87
N LEU A 26 14.23 4.42 26.56
CA LEU A 26 14.33 5.10 25.27
C LEU A 26 14.77 4.18 24.12
N LYS A 27 15.21 2.95 24.41
CA LYS A 27 15.64 1.96 23.41
C LYS A 27 15.10 0.58 23.78
N PRO A 28 13.80 0.33 23.54
CA PRO A 28 13.19 -0.89 24.01
C PRO A 28 13.70 -2.07 23.18
N ASP A 29 14.10 -3.13 23.86
CA ASP A 29 14.34 -4.41 23.18
C ASP A 29 13.01 -5.08 22.88
N PHE A 30 12.49 -4.82 21.68
CA PHE A 30 11.27 -5.43 21.15
C PHE A 30 11.51 -6.79 20.48
N LYS A 31 12.78 -7.22 20.34
CA LYS A 31 13.13 -8.39 19.51
C LYS A 31 13.28 -9.66 20.33
N SER A 32 13.70 -9.55 21.60
CA SER A 32 13.91 -10.72 22.44
C SER A 32 12.64 -11.17 23.17
N ARG A 33 12.40 -12.48 23.20
CA ARG A 33 11.30 -13.09 23.93
C ARG A 33 11.59 -13.07 25.44
N PHE A 34 10.54 -12.95 26.25
CA PHE A 34 10.66 -13.09 27.70
C PHE A 34 10.99 -14.54 28.08
N LEU A 35 12.11 -14.73 28.76
CA LEU A 35 12.56 -16.08 29.16
C LEU A 35 11.89 -16.55 30.44
N THR A 36 11.58 -15.63 31.36
CA THR A 36 10.95 -15.93 32.66
C THR A 36 10.00 -14.81 33.08
N ARG A 37 9.08 -15.12 34.01
CA ARG A 37 8.19 -14.11 34.62
C ARG A 37 8.98 -12.96 35.27
N GLY A 38 10.09 -13.28 35.94
CA GLY A 38 10.95 -12.26 36.57
C GLY A 38 11.66 -11.36 35.56
N ASP A 39 12.03 -11.89 34.39
CA ASP A 39 12.61 -11.13 33.28
C ASP A 39 11.57 -10.18 32.65
N ALA A 40 10.34 -10.67 32.47
CA ALA A 40 9.23 -9.86 32.01
C ALA A 40 8.94 -8.68 32.94
N ILE A 41 8.82 -8.94 34.26
CA ILE A 41 8.60 -7.89 35.25
C ILE A 41 9.74 -6.86 35.21
N LYS A 42 11.00 -7.28 35.26
CA LYS A 42 12.15 -6.36 35.23
C LYS A 42 12.19 -5.47 33.99
N ARG A 43 11.80 -6.01 32.83
CA ARG A 43 11.78 -5.25 31.57
C ARG A 43 10.55 -4.35 31.47
N LEU A 44 9.38 -4.84 31.87
CA LEU A 44 8.10 -4.12 31.77
C LEU A 44 7.95 -3.02 32.83
N THR A 45 8.43 -3.24 34.05
CA THR A 45 8.40 -2.24 35.14
C THR A 45 9.18 -0.97 34.79
N ARG A 46 10.17 -1.05 33.89
CA ARG A 46 10.88 0.14 33.37
C ARG A 46 9.99 1.03 32.50
N TYR A 47 9.06 0.44 31.74
CA TYR A 47 8.12 1.17 30.88
C TYR A 47 6.85 1.60 31.60
N HIS A 48 6.60 1.09 32.81
CA HIS A 48 5.75 1.78 33.78
C HIS A 48 6.48 3.03 34.28
N VAL A 49 6.71 3.97 33.37
CA VAL A 49 6.98 5.35 33.73
C VAL A 49 5.71 5.85 34.38
N PHE A 50 5.76 5.82 35.71
CA PHE A 50 4.95 6.59 36.63
C PHE A 50 4.55 7.93 35.99
N THR A 51 3.31 8.03 35.51
CA THR A 51 2.74 9.26 34.93
C THR A 51 2.62 10.40 35.96
N LYS A 52 2.96 10.14 37.22
CA LYS A 52 3.23 11.13 38.27
C LYS A 52 4.39 10.60 39.13
N PRO A 53 5.37 11.41 39.57
CA PRO A 53 6.31 10.97 40.59
C PRO A 53 5.51 10.58 41.83
N ALA A 54 5.32 9.28 42.02
CA ALA A 54 4.59 8.77 43.15
C ALA A 54 5.45 9.02 44.41
N PRO A 55 4.85 9.39 45.55
CA PRO A 55 5.56 9.43 46.81
C PRO A 55 6.34 8.12 47.03
N PRO A 56 7.50 8.15 47.72
CA PRO A 56 8.35 6.97 47.92
C PRO A 56 7.68 5.78 48.63
N THR A 57 6.41 5.94 49.04
CA THR A 57 5.56 4.97 49.74
C THR A 57 4.26 4.61 49.00
N TYR A 58 4.09 5.02 47.74
CA TYR A 58 2.88 4.67 47.00
C TYR A 58 2.91 3.22 46.51
N GLU A 59 2.14 2.36 47.19
CA GLU A 59 1.74 1.07 46.67
C GLU A 59 0.29 1.17 46.15
N PRO A 60 0.03 0.92 44.86
CA PRO A 60 -1.32 0.93 44.31
C PRO A 60 -2.22 -0.04 45.08
N THR A 61 -3.39 0.42 45.49
CA THR A 61 -4.35 -0.46 46.18
C THR A 61 -4.92 -1.47 45.18
N SER A 62 -5.29 -2.67 45.64
CA SER A 62 -5.91 -3.69 44.77
C SER A 62 -7.12 -3.18 43.97
N ALA A 63 -7.84 -2.17 44.47
CA ALA A 63 -8.95 -1.55 43.76
C ALA A 63 -8.48 -0.65 42.59
N GLU A 64 -7.39 0.09 42.77
CA GLU A 64 -6.81 0.96 41.73
C GLU A 64 -6.25 0.12 40.57
N CYS A 65 -5.61 -1.00 40.88
CA CYS A 65 -5.15 -1.94 39.85
C CYS A 65 -6.31 -2.49 39.01
N ARG A 66 -7.43 -2.88 39.65
CA ARG A 66 -8.61 -3.37 38.93
C ARG A 66 -9.21 -2.29 38.03
N GLN A 67 -9.33 -1.06 38.52
CA GLN A 67 -9.83 0.05 37.73
C GLN A 67 -8.95 0.35 36.51
N PHE A 68 -7.63 0.25 36.69
CA PHE A 68 -6.68 0.39 35.58
C PHE A 68 -6.85 -0.73 34.56
N ASP A 69 -6.92 -1.99 35.01
CA ASP A 69 -7.10 -3.15 34.13
C ASP A 69 -8.42 -3.06 33.34
N GLU A 70 -9.52 -2.65 33.99
CA GLU A 70 -10.81 -2.42 33.33
C GLU A 70 -10.72 -1.31 32.27
N SER A 71 -10.06 -0.20 32.61
CA SER A 71 -9.86 0.92 31.67
C SER A 71 -9.00 0.52 30.48
N PHE A 72 -7.95 -0.26 30.73
CA PHE A 72 -7.06 -0.81 29.71
C PHE A 72 -7.83 -1.75 28.76
N GLU A 73 -8.63 -2.66 29.30
CA GLU A 73 -9.45 -3.60 28.52
C GLU A 73 -10.45 -2.87 27.61
N ILE A 74 -11.07 -1.80 28.09
CA ILE A 74 -12.00 -0.98 27.29
C ILE A 74 -11.27 -0.34 26.10
N GLU A 75 -10.12 0.31 26.35
CA GLU A 75 -9.37 0.97 25.29
C GLU A 75 -8.72 -0.03 24.33
N ALA A 76 -8.25 -1.18 24.81
CA ALA A 76 -7.72 -2.25 23.98
C ALA A 76 -8.79 -2.78 23.00
N LYS A 77 -10.01 -3.03 23.48
CA LYS A 77 -11.15 -3.45 22.64
C LYS A 77 -11.52 -2.37 21.61
N ARG A 78 -11.51 -1.11 22.01
CA ARG A 78 -11.78 0.02 21.11
C ARG A 78 -10.75 0.09 19.98
N LEU A 79 -9.47 -0.08 20.32
CA LEU A 79 -8.37 -0.07 19.36
C LEU A 79 -8.45 -1.26 18.39
N LEU A 80 -8.75 -2.45 18.90
CA LEU A 80 -8.93 -3.65 18.09
C LEU A 80 -10.07 -3.46 17.08
N ALA A 81 -11.23 -3.00 17.54
CA ALA A 81 -12.37 -2.72 16.65
C ALA A 81 -12.05 -1.64 15.60
N ALA A 82 -11.24 -0.62 15.96
CA ALA A 82 -10.77 0.38 15.00
C ALA A 82 -9.83 -0.22 13.94
N SER A 83 -8.92 -1.12 14.35
CA SER A 83 -8.02 -1.83 13.46
C SER A 83 -8.79 -2.74 12.49
N GLU A 84 -9.81 -3.46 12.97
CA GLU A 84 -10.65 -4.32 12.12
C GLU A 84 -11.41 -3.50 11.07
N ARG A 85 -11.99 -2.36 11.46
CA ARG A 85 -12.64 -1.44 10.50
C ARG A 85 -11.68 -0.93 9.45
N LEU A 86 -10.46 -0.57 9.85
CA LEU A 86 -9.43 -0.11 8.92
C LEU A 86 -9.03 -1.24 7.94
N ASN A 87 -8.82 -2.45 8.44
CA ASN A 87 -8.49 -3.60 7.59
C ASN A 87 -9.58 -3.88 6.55
N VAL A 88 -10.86 -3.82 6.93
CA VAL A 88 -11.98 -3.96 5.97
C VAL A 88 -11.92 -2.85 4.92
N SER A 89 -11.64 -1.61 5.33
CA SER A 89 -11.49 -0.48 4.40
C SER A 89 -10.33 -0.69 3.42
N ILE A 90 -9.16 -1.12 3.91
CA ILE A 90 -7.98 -1.39 3.09
C ILE A 90 -8.26 -2.50 2.08
N SER A 91 -8.87 -3.60 2.51
CA SER A 91 -9.24 -4.70 1.61
C SER A 91 -10.20 -4.24 0.52
N ARG A 92 -11.17 -3.39 0.84
CA ARG A 92 -12.07 -2.80 -0.17
C ARG A 92 -11.32 -1.92 -1.16
N PHE A 93 -10.40 -1.07 -0.69
CA PHE A 93 -9.59 -0.25 -1.58
C PHE A 93 -8.68 -1.09 -2.48
N ALA A 94 -8.11 -2.19 -1.97
CA ALA A 94 -7.31 -3.11 -2.77
C ALA A 94 -8.13 -3.71 -3.92
N VAL A 95 -9.34 -4.21 -3.65
CA VAL A 95 -10.24 -4.76 -4.67
C VAL A 95 -10.64 -3.70 -5.71
N ALA A 96 -11.00 -2.49 -5.25
CA ALA A 96 -11.37 -1.41 -6.16
C ALA A 96 -10.19 -0.97 -7.05
N ASN A 97 -8.97 -0.95 -6.50
CA ASN A 97 -7.76 -0.61 -7.25
C ASN A 97 -7.40 -1.69 -8.28
N ASP A 98 -7.54 -2.96 -7.92
CA ASP A 98 -7.37 -4.08 -8.86
C ASP A 98 -8.40 -4.03 -9.99
N GLN A 99 -9.65 -3.67 -9.70
CA GLN A 99 -10.67 -3.44 -10.73
C GLN A 99 -10.27 -2.30 -11.67
N LEU A 100 -9.80 -1.17 -11.15
CA LEU A 100 -9.33 -0.06 -11.98
C LEU A 100 -8.15 -0.46 -12.89
N ASN A 101 -7.20 -1.23 -12.37
CA ASN A 101 -6.06 -1.69 -13.15
C ASN A 101 -6.47 -2.68 -14.25
N ASN A 102 -7.39 -3.60 -13.96
CA ASN A 102 -7.85 -4.61 -14.91
C ASN A 102 -8.86 -4.05 -15.94
N ASP A 103 -9.77 -3.16 -15.51
CA ASP A 103 -10.70 -2.45 -16.40
C ASP A 103 -9.96 -1.65 -17.48
N THR A 104 -8.74 -1.19 -17.17
CA THR A 104 -7.89 -0.49 -18.13
C THR A 104 -7.38 -1.44 -19.22
N CYS A 105 -7.07 -2.70 -18.88
CA CYS A 105 -6.61 -3.70 -19.83
C CYS A 105 -7.71 -4.08 -20.83
N ASP A 106 -8.91 -4.40 -20.33
CA ASP A 106 -10.04 -4.77 -21.19
C ASP A 106 -10.48 -3.60 -22.08
N LYS A 107 -10.53 -2.38 -21.54
CA LYS A 107 -10.79 -1.17 -22.35
C LYS A 107 -9.75 -0.96 -23.43
N TYR A 108 -8.46 -1.12 -23.11
CA TYR A 108 -7.39 -1.03 -24.13
C TYR A 108 -7.51 -2.14 -25.17
N LEU A 109 -7.87 -3.35 -24.77
CA LEU A 109 -8.06 -4.48 -25.68
C LEU A 109 -9.21 -4.23 -26.66
N PHE A 110 -10.37 -3.78 -26.17
CA PHE A 110 -11.52 -3.45 -27.02
C PHE A 110 -11.21 -2.27 -27.95
N GLU A 111 -10.56 -1.22 -27.45
CA GLU A 111 -10.17 -0.08 -28.28
C GLU A 111 -9.15 -0.49 -29.35
N LYS A 112 -8.18 -1.35 -29.01
CA LYS A 112 -7.23 -1.89 -29.97
C LYS A 112 -7.91 -2.74 -31.04
N MET A 113 -8.80 -3.65 -30.66
CA MET A 113 -9.58 -4.46 -31.63
C MET A 113 -10.37 -3.56 -32.59
N ARG A 114 -11.06 -2.56 -32.07
CA ARG A 114 -11.79 -1.58 -32.89
C ARG A 114 -10.86 -0.84 -33.86
N LEU A 115 -9.66 -0.44 -33.40
CA LEU A 115 -8.68 0.22 -34.26
C LEU A 115 -8.14 -0.70 -35.34
N ASP A 116 -7.92 -1.98 -35.03
CA ASP A 116 -7.47 -2.98 -36.00
C ASP A 116 -8.56 -3.23 -37.07
N ASP A 117 -9.82 -3.36 -36.68
CA ASP A 117 -10.97 -3.48 -37.61
C ASP A 117 -11.06 -2.27 -38.56
N LEU A 118 -10.91 -1.05 -38.03
CA LEU A 118 -10.93 0.18 -38.83
C LEU A 118 -9.74 0.27 -39.79
N ARG A 119 -8.56 -0.21 -39.38
CA ARG A 119 -7.38 -0.28 -40.26
C ARG A 119 -7.60 -1.28 -41.39
N GLU A 120 -8.17 -2.44 -41.09
CA GLU A 120 -8.48 -3.44 -42.10
C GLU A 120 -9.48 -2.91 -43.14
N GLN A 121 -10.54 -2.22 -42.68
CA GLN A 121 -11.49 -1.55 -43.57
C GLN A 121 -10.81 -0.52 -44.48
N LEU A 122 -9.92 0.31 -43.91
CA LEU A 122 -9.18 1.32 -44.66
C LEU A 122 -8.27 0.70 -45.74
N GLU A 123 -7.59 -0.42 -45.42
CA GLU A 123 -6.74 -1.12 -46.38
C GLU A 123 -7.56 -1.74 -47.52
N VAL A 124 -8.75 -2.29 -47.22
CA VAL A 124 -9.68 -2.78 -48.24
C VAL A 124 -10.16 -1.64 -49.15
N GLU A 125 -10.58 -0.52 -48.58
CA GLU A 125 -11.02 0.65 -49.36
C GLU A 125 -9.90 1.21 -50.24
N LYS A 126 -8.67 1.27 -49.71
CA LYS A 126 -7.49 1.73 -50.45
C LYS A 126 -7.16 0.79 -51.60
N ALA A 127 -7.21 -0.52 -51.39
CA ALA A 127 -6.99 -1.50 -52.45
C ALA A 127 -8.05 -1.41 -53.56
N ASP A 128 -9.31 -1.18 -53.19
CA ASP A 128 -10.38 -0.98 -54.15
C ASP A 128 -10.23 0.35 -54.92
N TYR A 129 -9.82 1.42 -54.24
CA TYR A 129 -9.48 2.69 -54.87
C TYR A 129 -8.32 2.55 -55.87
N ASP A 130 -7.23 1.87 -55.49
CA ASP A 130 -6.09 1.62 -56.38
C ASP A 130 -6.46 0.75 -57.59
N THR A 131 -7.40 -0.17 -57.41
CA THR A 131 -7.94 -1.00 -58.49
C THR A 131 -8.78 -0.15 -59.46
N ARG A 132 -9.67 0.70 -58.93
CA ARG A 132 -10.47 1.64 -59.73
C ARG A 132 -9.59 2.63 -60.48
N LYS A 133 -8.55 3.16 -59.84
CA LYS A 133 -7.56 4.07 -60.44
C LYS A 133 -6.80 3.40 -61.58
N ARG A 134 -6.32 2.16 -61.41
CA ARG A 134 -5.66 1.39 -62.47
C ARG A 134 -6.57 1.17 -63.67
N ARG A 135 -7.82 0.74 -63.45
CA ARG A 135 -8.80 0.56 -64.53
C ARG A 135 -9.08 1.85 -65.30
N ALA A 136 -9.15 2.99 -64.63
CA ALA A 136 -9.35 4.28 -65.29
C ALA A 136 -8.17 4.64 -66.22
N LEU A 137 -6.93 4.42 -65.77
CA LEU A 137 -5.72 4.65 -66.58
C LEU A 137 -5.61 3.69 -67.78
N ASP A 138 -6.04 2.43 -67.61
CA ASP A 138 -6.05 1.45 -68.71
C ASP A 138 -7.09 1.80 -69.80
N VAL A 139 -8.20 2.44 -69.44
CA VAL A 139 -9.21 2.94 -70.38
C VAL A 139 -8.68 4.13 -71.17
N GLU A 140 -7.94 5.04 -70.53
CA GLU A 140 -7.36 6.22 -71.16
C GLU A 140 -6.24 5.88 -72.17
N ASN A 141 -5.53 4.76 -71.97
CA ASN A 141 -4.43 4.32 -72.83
C ASN A 141 -4.83 3.34 -73.94
N ARG A 142 -6.13 3.02 -74.13
CA ARG A 142 -6.55 2.18 -75.26
C ARG A 142 -6.44 2.98 -76.57
N PRO A 143 -5.59 2.55 -77.53
CA PRO A 143 -5.54 3.21 -78.84
C PRO A 143 -6.89 3.04 -79.53
N ILE A 144 -7.47 4.16 -79.98
CA ILE A 144 -8.72 4.19 -80.75
C ILE A 144 -8.45 3.46 -82.06
N SER A 145 -8.86 2.20 -82.18
CA SER A 145 -8.93 1.51 -83.45
C SER A 145 -10.10 2.08 -84.24
N VAL A 146 -9.83 3.08 -85.07
CA VAL A 146 -10.82 3.61 -86.02
C VAL A 146 -11.11 2.50 -87.04
N PRO A 147 -12.37 2.06 -87.20
CA PRO A 147 -12.71 1.10 -88.23
C PRO A 147 -12.50 1.75 -89.60
N ILE A 148 -11.57 1.21 -90.37
CA ILE A 148 -11.42 1.57 -91.79
C ILE A 148 -12.64 0.98 -92.48
N LEU A 149 -13.57 1.85 -92.90
CA LEU A 149 -14.68 1.47 -93.76
C LEU A 149 -14.11 1.09 -95.13
N ASP A 150 -14.24 -0.18 -95.48
CA ASP A 150 -13.85 -0.73 -96.78
C ASP A 150 -14.89 -0.28 -97.81
N GLU A 151 -14.56 0.75 -98.58
CA GLU A 151 -15.32 1.13 -99.77
C GLU A 151 -14.95 0.20 -100.92
N GLY A 152 -15.94 -0.58 -101.36
CA GLY A 152 -16.04 -1.05 -102.75
C GLY A 152 -15.44 -2.42 -103.05
N SER A 153 -16.27 -3.34 -103.53
CA SER A 153 -16.37 -3.62 -104.97
C SER A 153 -17.21 -4.86 -105.28
N SER A 154 -18.09 -4.66 -106.26
CA SER A 154 -18.73 -5.63 -107.18
C SER A 154 -19.87 -6.51 -106.69
#